data_AF-A0A1G7TPU5-F1
#
_entry.id   AF-A0A1G7TPU5-F1
#
_cell.length_a   1.000
_cell.length_b   1.000
_cell.length_c   1.000
_cell.angle_alpha   90.00
_cell.angle_beta   90.00
_cell.angle_gamma   90.00
#
_symmetry.space_group_name_H-M   'P 1'
#
loop_
_entity.id
_entity.type
_entity.pdbx_description
1 polymer ?
#
loop_
_entity_poly.entity_id
_entity_poly.type
_entity_poly.pdbx_seq_one_letter_code
_entity_poly.pdbx_strand_id
1 'polypeptide(L)' 'MALFDQSVSVESWIEMTGDVEVRCEVDRLNEKATLYFGHRDEYVMVICRDGLGKVASLAARAVRELDAEPAPSS' A
#
# COMPACT_ATOMS: atom_id res chain seq x y z
N MET A 1 33.40 -1.56 26.36
CA MET A 1 33.25 -0.93 25.03
C MET A 1 31.81 -1.12 24.60
N ALA A 2 31.05 -0.03 24.45
CA ALA A 2 29.70 -0.08 23.90
C ALA A 2 29.80 -0.01 22.37
N LEU A 3 29.40 -1.08 21.69
CA LEU A 3 29.17 -1.05 20.25
C LEU A 3 27.87 -0.30 20.02
N PHE A 4 27.94 0.86 19.35
CA PHE A 4 26.76 1.60 18.94
C PHE A 4 26.00 0.78 17.90
N ASP A 5 24.80 0.32 18.26
CA ASP A 5 23.81 -0.20 17.32
C ASP A 5 23.29 0.97 16.47
N GLN A 6 23.93 1.22 15.33
CA GLN A 6 23.42 2.13 14.32
C GLN A 6 22.41 1.35 13.46
N SER A 7 21.19 1.21 13.96
CA SER A 7 20.07 0.73 13.16
C SER A 7 19.74 1.77 12.10
N VAL A 8 20.26 1.57 10.89
CA VAL A 8 19.86 2.35 9.71
C VAL A 8 18.45 1.91 9.33
N SER A 9 17.46 2.78 9.55
CA SER A 9 16.12 2.62 8.99
C SER A 9 16.09 3.27 7.60
N VAL A 10 15.84 2.49 6.56
CA VAL A 10 15.58 3.02 5.22
C VAL A 10 14.07 3.14 5.07
N GLU A 11 13.56 4.36 5.16
CA GLU A 11 12.17 4.67 4.81
C GLU A 11 12.11 4.94 3.32
N SER A 12 11.42 4.08 2.58
CA SER A 12 11.14 4.27 1.16
C SER A 12 9.64 4.47 0.98
N TRP A 13 9.28 5.49 0.20
CA TRP A 13 7.90 5.85 -0.11
C TRP A 13 7.72 5.75 -1.63
N ILE A 14 6.53 5.34 -2.06
CA ILE A 14 6.13 5.37 -3.47
C ILE A 14 4.89 6.25 -3.61
N GLU A 15 4.91 7.15 -4.58
CA GLU A 15 3.74 7.90 -5.01
C GLU A 15 3.00 7.09 -6.07
N MET A 16 1.77 6.69 -5.76
CA MET A 16 0.92 5.90 -6.66
C MET A 16 0.21 6.81 -7.66
N THR A 17 0.93 7.27 -8.69
CA THR A 17 0.36 7.99 -9.83
C THR A 17 -0.28 7.04 -10.85
N GLY A 18 -1.08 7.57 -11.78
CA GLY A 18 -1.87 6.75 -12.72
C GLY A 18 -1.05 5.89 -13.71
N ASP A 19 0.25 6.15 -13.83
CA ASP A 19 1.21 5.45 -14.68
C ASP A 19 2.03 4.39 -13.94
N VAL A 20 1.88 4.27 -12.61
CA VAL A 20 2.58 3.24 -11.83
C VAL A 20 2.00 1.86 -12.13
N GLU A 21 2.86 0.94 -12.56
CA GLU A 21 2.48 -0.46 -12.76
C GLU A 21 2.15 -1.13 -11.43
N VAL A 22 1.05 -1.90 -11.40
CA VAL A 22 0.60 -2.65 -10.23
C VAL A 22 0.29 -4.09 -10.60
N ARG A 23 0.78 -5.03 -9.81
CA ARG A 23 0.57 -6.47 -10.01
C ARG A 23 0.20 -7.14 -8.70
N CYS A 24 -0.58 -8.21 -8.77
CA CYS A 24 -1.01 -8.97 -7.59
C CYS A 24 -0.82 -10.46 -7.82
N GLU A 25 -0.28 -11.15 -6.80
CA GLU A 25 -0.28 -12.60 -6.69
C GLU A 25 -1.05 -13.04 -5.46
N VAL A 26 -1.85 -14.10 -5.59
CA VAL A 26 -2.69 -14.62 -4.49
C VAL A 26 -2.23 -16.02 -4.11
N ASP A 27 -1.85 -16.18 -2.86
CA ASP A 27 -1.58 -17.45 -2.23
C ASP A 27 -2.80 -17.90 -1.44
N ARG A 28 -3.60 -18.79 -2.05
CA ARG A 28 -4.81 -19.33 -1.42
C ARG A 28 -4.52 -20.29 -0.28
N LEU A 29 -3.37 -20.95 -0.27
CA LEU A 29 -3.01 -21.92 0.76
C LEU A 29 -2.65 -21.20 2.07
N ASN A 30 -1.94 -20.08 1.97
CA ASN A 30 -1.53 -19.26 3.11
C ASN A 30 -2.47 -18.08 3.40
N GLU A 31 -3.57 -17.95 2.65
CA GLU A 31 -4.52 -16.82 2.71
C GLU A 31 -3.84 -15.44 2.68
N LYS A 32 -2.89 -15.28 1.75
CA LYS A 32 -2.09 -14.06 1.57
C LYS A 32 -2.18 -13.54 0.15
N ALA A 33 -1.94 -12.24 0.01
CA ALA A 33 -1.69 -11.60 -1.28
C ALA A 33 -0.33 -10.90 -1.25
N THR A 34 0.35 -10.90 -2.38
CA THR A 34 1.55 -10.10 -2.61
C THR A 34 1.20 -9.05 -3.65
N LEU A 35 1.26 -7.79 -3.27
CA LEU A 35 1.05 -6.64 -4.14
C LEU A 35 2.41 -6.07 -4.52
N TYR A 36 2.62 -5.87 -5.81
CA TYR A 36 3.83 -5.29 -6.37
C TYR A 36 3.50 -3.93 -6.99
N PHE A 37 4.36 -2.95 -6.76
CA PHE A 37 4.23 -1.58 -7.26
C PHE A 37 5.54 -1.10 -7.90
N GLY A 38 5.42 -0.21 -8.89
CA GLY A 38 6.56 0.41 -9.58
C GLY A 38 7.00 -0.37 -10.83
N HIS A 39 7.82 0.26 -11.68
CA HIS A 39 8.17 -0.24 -13.01
C HIS A 39 8.99 -1.55 -13.04
N ARG A 40 9.36 -2.11 -11.88
CA ARG A 40 10.10 -3.38 -11.75
C ARG A 40 9.83 -4.07 -10.41
N ASP A 41 8.60 -4.01 -9.91
CA ASP A 41 8.26 -4.63 -8.61
C ASP A 41 9.14 -4.07 -7.46
N GLU A 42 9.53 -2.80 -7.54
CA GLU A 42 10.47 -2.14 -6.61
C GLU A 42 9.94 -2.08 -5.18
N TYR A 43 8.61 -2.08 -5.06
CA TYR A 43 7.90 -2.06 -3.79
C TYR A 43 6.98 -3.28 -3.72
N VAL A 44 7.15 -4.06 -2.65
CA VAL A 44 6.40 -5.31 -2.45
C VAL A 44 5.72 -5.28 -1.10
N MET A 45 4.40 -5.47 -1.09
CA MET A 45 3.61 -5.63 0.13
C MET A 45 3.01 -7.02 0.20
N VAL A 46 3.44 -7.81 1.18
CA VAL A 46 2.81 -9.09 1.53
C VAL A 46 1.79 -8.84 2.64
N ILE A 47 0.54 -9.24 2.42
CA ILE A 47 -0.56 -8.96 3.33
C ILE A 47 -1.47 -10.19 3.48
N CYS A 48 -1.90 -10.49 4.71
CA CYS A 48 -2.89 -11.54 4.94
C CYS A 48 -4.30 -11.07 4.53
N ARG A 49 -5.22 -12.01 4.38
CA ARG A 49 -6.62 -11.77 4.02
C ARG A 49 -7.30 -10.69 4.88
N ASP A 50 -7.17 -10.77 6.21
CA ASP A 50 -7.79 -9.80 7.12
C ASP A 50 -7.18 -8.40 6.97
N GLY A 51 -5.86 -8.33 6.80
CA GLY A 51 -5.17 -7.08 6.54
C GLY A 51 -5.61 -6.46 5.21
N LEU A 52 -5.72 -7.29 4.17
CA LEU A 52 -6.19 -6.87 2.85
C LEU A 52 -7.61 -6.30 2.92
N GLY A 53 -8.50 -6.94 3.69
CA GLY A 53 -9.86 -6.44 3.91
C GLY A 53 -9.89 -5.05 4.57
N LYS A 54 -8.99 -4.79 5.53
CA LYS A 54 -8.85 -3.47 6.16
C LYS A 54 -8.35 -2.42 5.17
N VAL A 55 -7.31 -2.73 4.40
CA VAL A 55 -6.76 -1.83 3.37
C VAL A 55 -7.81 -1.52 2.30
N ALA A 56 -8.52 -2.53 1.81
CA ALA A 56 -9.60 -2.35 0.83
C ALA A 56 -10.74 -1.46 1.37
N SER A 57 -11.11 -1.65 2.63
CA SER A 57 -12.14 -0.82 3.28
C SER A 57 -11.72 0.64 3.41
N LEU A 58 -10.46 0.89 3.80
CA LEU A 58 -9.90 2.24 3.87
C LEU A 58 -9.83 2.90 2.50
N ALA A 59 -9.33 2.19 1.49
CA ALA A 59 -9.26 2.70 0.11
C ALA A 59 -10.65 3.03 -0.44
N ALA A 60 -11.63 2.13 -0.25
CA ALA A 60 -13.00 2.37 -0.69
C ALA A 60 -13.64 3.58 0.00
N ARG A 61 -13.34 3.81 1.28
CA ARG A 61 -13.77 5.01 1.99
C ARG A 61 -13.12 6.26 1.41
N ALA A 62 -11.80 6.25 1.19
CA ALA A 62 -11.08 7.39 0.63
C ALA A 62 -11.60 7.79 -0.76
N VAL A 63 -11.89 6.81 -1.63
CA VAL A 63 -12.50 7.07 -2.95
C VAL A 63 -13.84 7.80 -2.80
N ARG A 64 -14.72 7.32 -1.91
CA ARG A 64 -16.02 7.99 -1.65
C ARG A 64 -15.85 9.42 -1.14
N GLU A 65 -14.86 9.67 -0.30
CA GLU A 65 -14.58 11.02 0.22
C GLU A 65 -14.06 11.95 -0.89
N LEU A 66 -13.25 11.44 -1.83
CA LEU A 66 -12.80 12.19 -3.01
C LEU A 66 -13.95 12.48 -3.99
N ASP A 67 -14.84 11.53 -4.20
CA ASP A 67 -16.02 11.67 -5.08
C ASP A 67 -17.08 12.63 -4.49
N ALA A 68 -17.10 12.80 -3.16
CA ALA A 68 -18.09 13.59 -2.45
C ALA A 68 -17.84 15.12 -2.48
N GLU A 69 -17.14 15.61 -3.52
CA GLU A 69 -16.76 17.01 -3.80
C GLU A 69 -17.44 18.06 -2.89
N PRO A 70 -16.67 18.88 -2.12
CA PRO A 70 -17.29 19.87 -1.24
C PRO A 70 -18.11 20.84 -2.10
N ALA A 71 -19.42 20.90 -1.83
CA ALA A 71 -20.30 21.90 -2.44
C ALA A 71 -19.61 23.28 -2.34
N PRO A 72 -19.55 24.06 -3.44
CA PRO A 72 -18.93 25.37 -3.39
C PRO A 72 -19.63 26.20 -2.32
N SER A 73 -18.89 26.52 -1.27
CA SER A 73 -19.28 27.50 -0.26
C SER A 73 -19.57 28.81 -0.99
N SER A 74 -20.86 29.13 -1.09
CA SER A 74 -21.40 30.39 -1.62
C SER A 74 -21.22 31.53 -0.63
#